data_AF-A0A1X1X7P0-F1
#
_entry.id   AF-A0A1X1X7P0-F1
#
_cell.length_a   1.000
_cell.length_b   1.000
_cell.length_c   1.000
_cell.angle_alpha   90.00
_cell.angle_beta   90.00
_cell.angle_gamma   90.00
#
_symmetry.space_group_name_H-M   'P 1'
#
loop_
_entity.id
_entity.type
_entity.pdbx_description
1 polymer ?
#
loop_
_entity_poly.entity_id
_entity_poly.type
_entity_poly.pdbx_seq_one_letter_code
_entity_poly.pdbx_strand_id
1 'polypeptide(L)'
;MADTSLANPTISPDRLSFTVALHAARDQVVHAAAAITETTTDLIGRIGAAVLNQPLPARRSRSSPRVVKRAISKHRAKGTIDRSNHTTTITIEILDG
;
A
#
# COMPACT_ATOMS: atom_id res chain seq x y z
N MET A 1 5.41 -8.68 -0.89
CA MET A 1 4.15 -7.89 -0.83
C MET A 1 3.02 -8.59 -1.59
N ALA A 2 3.25 -9.11 -2.79
CA ALA A 2 2.24 -9.85 -3.55
C ALA A 2 1.68 -11.04 -2.76
N ASP A 3 2.53 -11.95 -2.28
CA ASP A 3 2.10 -13.12 -1.50
C ASP A 3 1.32 -12.74 -0.24
N THR A 4 1.80 -11.72 0.48
CA THR A 4 1.11 -11.13 1.64
C THR A 4 -0.29 -10.64 1.29
N SER A 5 -0.45 -9.96 0.14
CA SER A 5 -1.75 -9.45 -0.31
C SER A 5 -2.69 -10.55 -0.80
N LEU A 6 -2.16 -11.62 -1.41
CA LEU A 6 -2.94 -12.77 -1.85
C LEU A 6 -3.42 -13.60 -0.65
N ALA A 7 -2.58 -13.75 0.36
CA ALA A 7 -2.91 -14.48 1.58
C ALA A 7 -3.88 -13.71 2.50
N ASN A 8 -3.89 -12.37 2.44
CA ASN A 8 -4.81 -11.54 3.20
C ASN A 8 -5.61 -10.58 2.30
N PRO A 9 -6.66 -11.08 1.62
CA PRO A 9 -7.46 -10.27 0.69
C PRO A 9 -8.28 -9.17 1.38
N THR A 10 -8.40 -9.20 2.72
CA THR A 10 -9.14 -8.19 3.47
C THR A 10 -8.39 -6.85 3.54
N ILE A 11 -7.06 -6.87 3.43
CA ILE A 11 -6.22 -5.67 3.38
C ILE A 11 -5.85 -5.40 1.93
N SER A 12 -6.32 -4.27 1.41
CA SER A 12 -5.94 -3.84 0.07
C SER A 12 -4.41 -3.80 -0.08
N PRO A 13 -3.83 -4.38 -1.17
CA PRO A 13 -2.39 -4.42 -1.40
C PRO A 13 -1.74 -3.03 -1.34
N ASP A 14 -2.55 -2.04 -1.67
CA ASP A 14 -2.19 -0.65 -1.81
C ASP A 14 -1.97 0.06 -0.45
N ARG A 15 -2.35 -0.61 0.66
CA ARG A 15 -2.08 -0.25 2.06
C ARG A 15 -0.82 -0.90 2.62
N LEU A 16 -0.16 -1.80 1.88
CA LEU A 16 1.07 -2.45 2.33
C LEU A 16 2.25 -1.47 2.20
N SER A 17 2.77 -1.03 3.35
CA SER A 17 3.85 -0.04 3.42
C SER A 17 5.20 -0.63 2.96
N PHE A 18 5.77 -0.04 1.91
CA PHE A 18 7.13 -0.38 1.46
C PHE A 18 8.18 -0.03 2.51
N THR A 19 8.03 1.08 3.24
CA THR A 19 8.98 1.49 4.27
C THR A 19 9.01 0.48 5.43
N VAL A 20 7.84 0.04 5.90
CA VAL A 20 7.77 -1.00 6.94
C VAL A 20 8.41 -2.30 6.44
N ALA A 21 8.13 -2.69 5.19
CA ALA A 21 8.75 -3.86 4.58
C ALA A 21 10.28 -3.77 4.54
N LEU A 22 10.81 -2.60 4.13
CA LEU A 22 12.24 -2.37 4.01
C LEU A 22 12.95 -2.43 5.37
N HIS A 23 12.37 -1.80 6.39
CA HIS A 23 12.92 -1.87 7.76
C HIS A 23 12.85 -3.29 8.31
N ALA A 24 11.71 -3.98 8.18
CA ALA A 24 11.58 -5.36 8.62
C ALA A 24 12.59 -6.28 7.92
N ALA A 25 12.81 -6.10 6.61
CA ALA A 25 13.81 -6.85 5.86
C ALA A 25 15.24 -6.57 6.34
N ARG A 26 15.56 -5.30 6.60
CA ARG A 26 16.85 -4.91 7.17
C ARG A 26 17.08 -5.60 8.52
N ASP A 27 16.08 -5.61 9.39
CA ASP A 27 16.20 -6.23 10.72
C ASP A 27 16.41 -7.75 10.60
N GLN A 28 15.75 -8.42 9.65
CA GLN A 28 16.00 -9.84 9.38
C GLN A 28 17.47 -10.09 8.99
N VAL A 29 18.05 -9.24 8.14
CA VAL A 29 19.45 -9.36 7.70
C VAL A 29 20.42 -9.08 8.86
N VAL A 30 20.21 -7.98 9.60
CA VAL A 30 21.07 -7.55 10.70
C VAL A 30 21.12 -8.60 11.81
N HIS A 31 19.98 -9.22 12.12
CA HIS A 31 19.91 -10.25 13.15
C HIS A 31 20.28 -11.65 12.66
N ALA A 32 20.74 -11.80 11.41
CA ALA A 32 20.99 -13.10 10.78
C ALA A 32 19.83 -14.09 11.00
N ALA A 33 18.61 -13.57 10.94
CA ALA A 33 17.41 -14.25 11.42
C ALA A 33 17.12 -15.58 10.72
N ALA A 34 17.56 -15.72 9.47
CA ALA A 34 17.43 -16.94 8.66
C ALA A 34 18.62 -17.91 8.81
N ALA A 35 19.73 -17.49 9.42
CA ALA A 35 20.90 -18.33 9.65
C ALA A 35 20.87 -19.04 11.01
N ILE A 36 20.16 -18.47 11.99
CA ILE A 36 20.09 -18.97 13.37
C ILE A 36 19.06 -20.09 13.53
N THR A 37 18.13 -20.23 12.58
CA THR A 37 16.98 -21.13 12.72
C THR A 37 16.83 -21.96 11.45
N GLU A 38 16.82 -23.29 11.58
CA GLU A 38 16.31 -24.24 10.56
C GLU A 38 14.78 -24.14 10.40
N THR A 39 14.24 -22.92 10.41
CA THR A 39 12.80 -22.71 10.29
C THR A 39 12.40 -22.67 8.83
N THR A 40 11.47 -23.55 8.48
CA THR A 40 10.58 -23.41 7.33
C THR A 40 10.08 -21.98 7.27
N THR A 41 10.50 -21.24 6.24
CA THR A 41 10.08 -19.87 6.04
C THR A 41 8.69 -19.91 5.41
N ASP A 42 7.66 -19.54 6.19
CA ASP A 42 6.31 -19.32 5.66
C ASP A 42 6.36 -18.31 4.50
N LEU A 43 5.46 -18.48 3.52
CA LEU A 43 5.39 -17.69 2.29
C LEU A 43 5.22 -16.19 2.59
N ILE A 44 4.52 -15.85 3.67
CA ILE A 44 4.32 -14.47 4.12
C ILE A 44 5.55 -13.97 4.89
N GLY A 45 6.12 -14.84 5.74
CA GLY A 45 7.30 -14.59 6.54
C GLY A 45 7.19 -13.40 7.50
N ARG A 46 8.29 -13.07 8.19
CA ARG A 46 8.32 -11.95 9.14
C ARG A 46 8.08 -10.59 8.49
N ILE A 47 8.50 -10.40 7.24
CA ILE A 47 8.30 -9.15 6.51
C ILE A 47 6.81 -8.93 6.20
N GLY A 48 6.13 -9.95 5.67
CA GLY A 48 4.70 -9.85 5.38
C GLY A 48 3.86 -9.63 6.64
N ALA A 49 4.18 -10.35 7.72
CA ALA A 49 3.54 -10.16 9.02
C ALA A 49 3.72 -8.73 9.56
N ALA A 50 4.94 -8.17 9.47
CA ALA A 50 5.21 -6.81 9.92
C ALA A 50 4.36 -5.77 9.17
N VAL A 51 4.22 -5.91 7.85
CA VAL A 51 3.41 -4.97 7.06
C VAL A 51 1.90 -5.14 7.31
N LEU A 52 1.42 -6.36 7.54
CA LEU A 52 0.01 -6.59 7.91
C LEU A 52 -0.34 -6.01 9.27
N ASN A 53 0.61 -5.99 10.21
CA ASN A 53 0.43 -5.40 11.54
C ASN A 53 0.47 -3.86 11.54
N GLN A 54 1.02 -3.24 10.49
CA GLN A 54 1.15 -1.79 10.37
C GLN A 54 0.64 -1.30 9.00
N PRO A 55 -0.65 -1.52 8.68
CA PRO A 55 -1.19 -1.11 7.40
C PRO A 55 -1.25 0.41 7.33
N LEU A 56 -0.93 0.98 6.16
CA LEU A 56 -1.09 2.42 5.94
C LEU A 56 -2.55 2.83 6.16
N PRO A 57 -2.81 4.10 6.53
CA PRO A 57 -4.16 4.62 6.61
C PRO A 57 -4.95 4.32 5.33
N ALA A 58 -6.25 4.09 5.47
CA ALA A 58 -7.12 3.91 4.31
C ALA A 58 -6.95 5.11 3.36
N ARG A 59 -6.84 4.84 2.06
CA ARG A 59 -6.74 5.94 1.10
C ARG A 59 -8.05 6.71 1.08
N ARG A 60 -7.93 8.04 0.95
CA ARG A 60 -9.09 8.89 0.71
C ARG A 60 -9.85 8.42 -0.53
N SER A 61 -11.17 8.28 -0.39
CA SER A 61 -12.09 7.99 -1.49
C SER A 61 -11.89 8.98 -2.64
N ARG A 62 -11.94 8.48 -3.87
CA ARG A 62 -11.77 9.28 -5.07
C ARG A 62 -13.08 9.34 -5.83
N SER A 63 -13.54 10.56 -6.10
CA SER A 63 -14.69 10.79 -6.97
C SER A 63 -14.34 10.69 -8.45
N SER A 64 -13.04 10.77 -8.82
CA SER A 64 -12.58 10.66 -10.21
C SER A 64 -11.18 10.03 -10.31
N PRO A 65 -10.81 9.42 -11.45
CA PRO A 65 -9.45 8.94 -11.69
C PRO A 65 -8.41 10.06 -11.58
N ARG A 66 -7.19 9.73 -11.14
CA ARG A 66 -6.07 10.67 -11.17
C ARG A 66 -5.65 10.86 -12.61
N VAL A 67 -5.66 12.12 -13.06
CA VAL A 67 -5.12 12.44 -14.37
C VAL A 67 -4.01 13.47 -14.22
N VAL A 68 -2.84 13.13 -14.76
CA VAL A 68 -1.68 14.03 -14.75
C VAL A 68 -1.97 15.23 -15.64
N LYS A 69 -2.00 16.43 -15.08
CA LYS A 69 -1.80 17.67 -15.84
C LYS A 69 -0.30 17.81 -16.16
N ARG A 70 0.09 18.35 -17.32
CA ARG A 70 1.49 18.80 -17.52
C ARG A 70 1.61 20.31 -17.46
N ALA A 71 2.74 20.80 -16.95
CA ALA A 71 3.11 22.22 -16.91
C ALA A 71 3.75 22.71 -18.23
N ILE A 72 4.54 21.88 -18.95
CA ILE A 72 5.29 22.25 -20.19
C ILE A 72 5.62 20.99 -21.03
N SER A 73 4.92 20.57 -22.09
CA SER A 73 5.39 19.41 -22.90
C SER A 73 4.95 19.38 -24.35
N LYS A 74 5.80 18.83 -25.23
CA LYS A 74 5.70 18.83 -26.69
C LYS A 74 4.92 17.68 -27.35
N HIS A 75 4.45 16.67 -26.60
CA HIS A 75 3.70 15.54 -27.17
C HIS A 75 2.19 15.82 -27.18
N ARG A 76 1.47 15.30 -28.19
CA ARG A 76 0.02 15.53 -28.38
C ARG A 76 -0.76 15.18 -27.10
N ALA A 77 -1.58 16.13 -26.66
CA ALA A 77 -2.35 16.06 -25.44
C ALA A 77 -3.40 14.94 -25.48
N LYS A 78 -3.35 14.04 -24.49
CA LYS A 78 -4.39 13.10 -24.02
C LYS A 78 -5.16 12.31 -25.10
N GLY A 79 -5.04 10.99 -25.06
CA GLY A 79 -6.06 10.10 -25.63
C GLY A 79 -7.40 10.19 -24.89
N THR A 80 -8.34 9.30 -25.19
CA THR A 80 -9.64 9.24 -24.52
C THR A 80 -9.46 9.17 -22.99
N ILE A 81 -10.05 10.13 -22.30
CA ILE A 81 -9.93 10.28 -20.85
C ILE A 81 -11.16 9.64 -20.24
N ASP A 82 -10.96 8.75 -19.27
CA ASP A 82 -12.07 8.29 -18.45
C ASP A 82 -12.62 9.47 -17.62
N ARG A 83 -13.90 9.77 -17.85
CA ARG A 83 -14.65 10.83 -17.15
C ARG A 83 -15.66 10.23 -16.17
N SER A 84 -15.55 8.94 -15.87
CA SER A 84 -16.31 8.30 -14.81
C SER A 84 -16.11 9.10 -13.52
N ASN A 85 -17.24 9.54 -12.95
CA ASN A 85 -17.27 10.15 -11.64
C ASN A 85 -18.15 9.31 -10.74
N HIS A 86 -17.71 9.15 -9.50
CA HIS A 86 -18.39 8.35 -8.49
C HIS A 86 -18.77 9.24 -7.30
N THR A 87 -19.99 9.09 -6.82
CA THR A 87 -20.44 9.73 -5.59
C THR A 87 -19.56 9.27 -4.43
N THR A 88 -19.01 10.22 -3.68
CA THR A 88 -18.18 9.95 -2.51
C THR A 88 -18.81 10.64 -1.31
N THR A 89 -19.21 9.88 -0.30
CA THR A 89 -19.71 10.40 0.97
C THR A 89 -18.54 10.56 1.94
N ILE A 90 -18.45 11.72 2.60
CA ILE A 90 -17.46 12.01 3.63
C ILE A 90 -18.22 12.35 4.92
N THR A 91 -18.00 11.57 5.97
CA THR A 91 -18.54 11.85 7.30
C THR A 91 -17.50 12.62 8.11
N ILE A 92 -17.91 13.70 8.77
CA ILE A 92 -17.06 14.51 9.64
C ILE A 92 -17.74 14.57 11.00
N GLU A 93 -17.03 14.12 12.04
CA GLU A 93 -17.44 14.26 13.43
C GLU A 93 -16.58 15.35 14.07
N ILE A 94 -17.24 16.33 14.70
CA ILE A 94 -16.58 17.38 15.47
C ILE A 94 -16.73 16.98 16.94
N LEU A 95 -15.61 16.84 17.64
CA LEU A 95 -15.59 16.53 19.07
C LEU A 95 -15.51 17.84 19.85
N ASP A 96 -16.35 17.98 20.86
CA ASP A 96 -16.25 19.07 21.83
C ASP A 96 -15.03 18.85 22.74
N GLY A 97 -14.31 19.93 23.05
CA GLY A 97 -13.05 19.93 23.81
C GLY A 97 -13.23 19.80 25.32
#